data_AF-A0A2Z4Y0G4-F1
#
_entry.id   AF-A0A2Z4Y0G4-F1
#
_cell.length_a   1.000
_cell.length_b   1.000
_cell.length_c   1.000
_cell.angle_alpha   90.00
_cell.angle_beta   90.00
_cell.angle_gamma   90.00
#
_symmetry.space_group_name_H-M   'P 1'
#
loop_
_entity.id
_entity.type
_entity.pdbx_description
1 polymer ?
#
loop_
_entity_poly.entity_id
_entity_poly.type
_entity_poly.pdbx_seq_one_letter_code
_entity_poly.pdbx_strand_id
1 'polypeptide(L)'
;MNMAYIYINQDLKIVDSNDHYKRLNIDSNTLIKSLCLNTLKEKKKQYSSNYFSNHYCTLRFDLISTTRSLYWITIRIINIEDFANINTAQIVEALNGLPLYIYAKDSNGTYAFCNDHKNFLANNPINKTDHDLQWVSSAQKLINNDQFTLESMSQQYFIEQINIDNKIISSISIKTPENQILFGLSIELNHIHQKMLEYSNNIIIGDNSDIKFSTGEMECMYWSVEGKSAAEIATIINKSKKTIEWNINQIRKKLNCQRTSKLAYMLGRYHAHLINEVK
;
A
#
# COMPACT_ATOMS: atom_id res chain seq x y z
N MET A 1 1.74 -3.41 16.92
CA MET A 1 2.14 -3.29 18.34
C MET A 1 2.59 -1.85 18.54
N ASN A 2 1.79 -0.98 19.14
CA ASN A 2 2.14 0.45 19.25
C ASN A 2 3.14 0.65 20.39
N MET A 3 4.40 0.89 20.04
CA MET A 3 5.46 1.21 21.01
C MET A 3 5.31 2.65 21.52
N ALA A 4 5.55 2.84 22.82
CA ALA A 4 5.72 4.17 23.38
C ALA A 4 7.05 4.78 22.89
N TYR A 5 7.04 6.05 22.48
CA TYR A 5 8.25 6.75 22.03
C TYR A 5 8.29 8.19 22.56
N ILE A 6 9.49 8.78 22.59
CA ILE A 6 9.73 10.19 22.90
C ILE A 6 10.64 10.77 21.81
N TYR A 7 10.39 12.02 21.43
CA TYR A 7 11.24 12.79 20.53
C TYR A 7 12.21 13.63 21.33
N ILE A 8 13.47 13.63 20.93
CA ILE A 8 14.55 14.34 21.63
C ILE A 8 15.23 15.27 20.63
N ASN A 9 15.49 16.52 21.04
CA ASN A 9 16.22 17.48 20.21
C ASN A 9 17.74 17.34 20.36
N GLN A 10 18.48 18.19 19.65
CA GLN A 10 19.94 18.21 19.58
C GLN A 10 20.63 18.43 20.95
N ASP A 11 19.94 19.08 21.89
CA ASP A 11 20.41 19.30 23.28
C ASP A 11 20.06 18.15 24.22
N LEU A 12 19.55 17.04 23.70
CA LEU A 12 19.03 15.91 24.46
C LEU A 12 17.82 16.25 25.36
N LYS A 13 16.99 17.23 24.96
CA LYS A 13 15.72 17.57 25.61
C LYS A 13 14.55 16.88 24.91
N ILE A 14 13.63 16.33 25.69
CA ILE A 14 12.40 15.77 25.11
C ILE A 14 11.53 16.93 24.62
N VAL A 15 11.11 16.84 23.36
CA VAL A 15 10.27 17.86 22.70
C VAL A 15 8.84 17.38 22.46
N ASP A 16 8.61 16.07 22.38
CA ASP A 16 7.29 15.48 22.17
C ASP A 16 7.27 13.98 22.55
N SER A 17 6.09 13.37 22.72
CA SER A 17 5.91 11.96 23.07
C SER A 17 4.54 11.45 22.64
N ASN A 18 4.39 10.15 22.37
CA ASN A 18 3.07 9.59 22.11
C ASN A 18 2.29 9.22 23.40
N ASP A 19 0.97 9.21 23.30
CA ASP A 19 0.01 8.96 24.40
C ASP A 19 0.08 7.55 25.05
N HIS A 20 0.98 6.68 24.58
CA HIS A 20 1.02 5.28 25.03
C HIS A 20 1.62 5.09 26.43
N TYR A 21 1.96 6.17 27.15
CA TYR A 21 2.31 6.15 28.58
C TYR A 21 1.09 6.08 29.53
N LYS A 22 -0.15 6.12 28.99
CA LYS A 22 -1.41 6.06 29.78
C LYS A 22 -1.50 4.87 30.76
N ARG A 23 -0.84 3.75 30.49
CA ARG A 23 -0.82 2.58 31.40
C ARG A 23 0.01 2.77 32.66
N LEU A 24 0.92 3.74 32.67
CA LEU A 24 1.76 4.05 33.83
C LEU A 24 1.13 5.12 34.73
N ASN A 25 -0.01 5.70 34.32
CA ASN A 25 -0.66 6.83 34.99
C ASN A 25 0.29 8.02 35.23
N ILE A 26 1.30 8.15 34.36
CA ILE A 26 2.25 9.26 34.35
C ILE A 26 1.82 10.20 33.23
N ASP A 27 1.50 11.43 33.60
CA ASP A 27 1.24 12.51 32.65
C ASP A 27 2.48 12.77 31.78
N SER A 28 2.29 12.88 30.47
CA SER A 28 3.36 13.03 29.48
C SER A 28 4.19 14.30 29.74
N ASN A 29 3.55 15.40 30.14
CA ASN A 29 4.28 16.64 30.49
C ASN A 29 5.14 16.46 31.75
N THR A 30 4.67 15.70 32.73
CA THR A 30 5.42 15.34 33.93
C THR A 30 6.62 14.45 33.59
N LEU A 31 6.44 13.47 32.71
CA LEU A 31 7.52 12.62 32.20
C LEU A 31 8.59 13.46 31.47
N ILE A 32 8.16 14.34 30.58
CA ILE A 32 9.01 15.25 29.78
C ILE A 32 9.83 16.18 30.70
N LYS A 33 9.21 16.82 31.69
CA LYS A 33 9.90 17.69 32.67
C LYS A 33 10.90 16.94 33.54
N SER A 34 10.65 15.66 33.79
CA SER A 34 11.48 14.82 34.66
C SER A 34 12.72 14.26 33.94
N LEU A 35 12.62 14.05 32.63
CA LEU A 35 13.64 13.44 31.79
C LEU A 35 14.39 14.49 30.95
N CYS A 36 15.40 15.10 31.54
CA CYS A 36 16.48 15.74 30.78
C CYS A 36 17.71 14.82 30.87
N LEU A 37 18.16 14.28 29.74
CA LEU A 37 19.25 13.28 29.70
C LEU A 37 20.55 13.81 30.35
N ASN A 38 20.83 15.11 30.21
CA ASN A 38 21.98 15.76 30.85
C ASN A 38 21.85 15.79 32.40
N THR A 39 20.63 15.88 32.93
CA THR A 39 20.36 15.86 34.38
C THR A 39 20.22 14.46 34.97
N LEU A 40 20.08 13.40 34.16
CA LEU A 40 20.01 12.02 34.66
C LEU A 40 21.30 11.57 35.34
N LYS A 41 22.45 12.10 34.91
CA LYS A 41 23.75 11.87 35.58
C LYS A 41 23.79 12.43 36.99
N GLU A 42 23.09 13.54 37.24
CA GLU A 42 23.03 14.24 38.53
C GLU A 42 21.92 13.69 39.44
N LYS A 43 20.83 13.19 38.84
CA LYS A 43 19.64 12.65 39.54
C LYS A 43 19.70 11.14 39.82
N LYS A 44 20.88 10.54 39.99
CA LYS A 44 21.08 9.09 40.29
C LYS A 44 20.25 8.53 41.44
N LYS A 45 19.70 9.38 42.31
CA LYS A 45 18.81 8.98 43.41
C LYS A 45 17.37 8.67 42.98
N GLN A 46 16.94 9.06 41.77
CA GLN A 46 15.57 8.89 41.26
C GLN A 46 15.45 7.83 40.16
N TYR A 47 16.56 7.49 39.49
CA TYR A 47 16.58 6.55 38.36
C TYR A 47 17.87 5.70 38.37
N SER A 48 17.80 4.49 37.84
CA SER A 48 18.98 3.69 37.49
C SER A 48 18.89 3.19 36.04
N SER A 49 20.01 3.20 35.32
CA SER A 49 20.09 2.70 33.94
C SER A 49 20.70 1.31 33.91
N ASN A 50 20.13 0.40 33.11
CA ASN A 50 20.68 -0.96 32.93
C ASN A 50 21.21 -1.20 31.51
N TYR A 51 20.85 -0.35 30.55
CA TYR A 51 21.36 -0.41 29.19
C TYR A 51 21.31 0.96 28.53
N PHE A 52 22.41 1.37 27.88
CA PHE A 52 22.50 2.63 27.15
C PHE A 52 23.31 2.43 25.86
N SER A 53 22.69 2.72 24.72
CA SER A 53 23.32 2.78 23.40
C SER A 53 22.82 4.02 22.65
N ASN A 54 23.42 4.33 21.49
CA ASN A 54 23.00 5.45 20.65
C ASN A 54 21.51 5.38 20.20
N HIS A 55 20.88 4.21 20.29
CA HIS A 55 19.52 3.97 19.80
C HIS A 55 18.52 3.64 20.91
N TYR A 56 18.98 3.22 22.09
CA TYR A 56 18.12 2.74 23.17
C TYR A 56 18.66 3.13 24.54
N CYS A 57 17.76 3.52 25.43
CA CYS A 57 18.04 3.76 26.84
C CYS A 57 17.00 3.01 27.69
N THR A 58 17.44 2.11 28.57
CA THR A 58 16.56 1.39 29.51
C THR A 58 16.72 1.97 30.91
N LEU A 59 15.65 2.58 31.40
CA LEU A 59 15.59 3.25 32.70
C LEU A 59 14.68 2.50 33.67
N ARG A 60 15.11 2.38 34.92
CA ARG A 60 14.29 1.95 36.06
C ARG A 60 13.76 3.17 36.79
N PHE A 61 12.44 3.17 37.01
CA PHE A 61 11.71 4.19 37.76
C PHE A 61 11.28 3.61 39.10
N ASP A 62 11.62 4.32 40.19
CA ASP A 62 11.08 4.05 41.51
C ASP A 62 9.84 4.95 41.70
N LEU A 63 8.64 4.40 41.47
CA LEU A 63 7.41 5.15 41.71
C LEU A 63 7.11 5.11 43.22
N ILE A 64 7.43 6.19 43.92
CA ILE A 64 7.04 6.37 45.33
C ILE A 64 5.57 6.84 45.35
N SER A 65 4.65 5.96 44.95
CA SER A 65 3.36 5.91 45.63
C SER A 65 3.48 4.92 46.78
N THR A 66 2.54 4.98 47.71
CA THR A 66 2.52 4.28 49.01
C THR A 66 2.78 2.76 48.97
N THR A 67 2.88 2.14 47.80
CA THR A 67 3.09 0.70 47.58
C THR A 67 4.44 0.29 46.96
N ARG A 68 5.42 1.19 46.75
CA ARG A 68 6.79 0.88 46.24
C ARG A 68 6.79 -0.10 45.05
N SER A 69 6.25 0.31 43.91
CA SER A 69 6.31 -0.50 42.67
C SER A 69 7.47 -0.06 41.77
N LEU A 70 8.15 -1.03 41.15
CA LEU A 70 9.32 -0.82 40.28
C LEU A 70 8.92 -1.06 38.82
N TYR A 71 9.29 -0.14 37.93
CA TYR A 71 9.03 -0.26 36.50
C TYR A 71 10.29 -0.05 35.67
N TRP A 72 10.44 -0.87 34.64
CA TRP A 72 11.44 -0.71 33.59
C TRP A 72 10.80 -0.11 32.35
N ILE A 73 11.34 0.99 31.86
CA ILE A 73 10.93 1.61 30.60
C ILE A 73 12.11 1.57 29.66
N THR A 74 11.91 1.00 28.47
CA THR A 74 12.87 1.09 27.38
C THR A 74 12.44 2.21 26.45
N ILE A 75 13.32 3.19 26.29
CA ILE A 75 13.13 4.37 25.48
C ILE A 75 13.95 4.17 24.20
N ARG A 76 13.30 4.25 23.04
CA ARG A 76 14.00 4.34 21.75
C ARG A 76 14.37 5.80 21.50
N ILE A 77 15.65 6.04 21.24
CA ILE A 77 16.17 7.35 20.87
C ILE A 77 16.21 7.39 19.34
N ILE A 78 15.57 8.40 18.76
CA ILE A 78 15.59 8.65 17.30
C ILE A 78 16.31 9.97 17.10
N ASN A 79 17.44 9.95 16.39
CA ASN A 79 18.14 11.16 15.99
C ASN A 79 17.43 11.77 14.77
N ILE A 80 16.86 12.97 14.94
CA ILE A 80 16.16 13.66 13.85
C ILE A 80 17.17 14.22 12.82
N GLU A 81 18.43 14.44 13.20
CA GLU A 81 19.47 14.87 12.27
C GLU A 81 19.77 13.83 11.20
N ASP A 82 19.58 12.54 11.52
CA ASP A 82 19.71 11.46 10.54
C ASP A 82 18.65 11.58 9.42
N PHE A 83 17.50 12.21 9.70
CA PHE A 83 16.49 12.52 8.69
C PHE A 83 16.79 13.81 7.91
N ALA A 84 17.40 14.80 8.57
CA ALA A 84 17.76 16.07 7.93
C ALA A 84 18.91 15.91 6.92
N ASN A 85 19.71 14.86 7.07
CA ASN A 85 20.87 14.55 6.22
C ASN A 85 20.60 13.46 5.18
N ILE A 86 19.34 13.05 4.95
CA ILE A 86 19.01 12.11 3.89
C ILE A 86 19.38 12.75 2.55
N ASN A 87 20.39 12.18 1.90
CA ASN A 87 20.83 12.68 0.60
C ASN A 87 19.97 12.10 -0.53
N THR A 88 20.07 12.70 -1.72
CA THR A 88 19.30 12.28 -2.90
C THR A 88 19.48 10.81 -3.24
N ALA A 89 20.68 10.24 -3.05
CA ALA A 89 20.94 8.83 -3.36
C ALA A 89 20.16 7.88 -2.43
N GLN A 90 20.08 8.19 -1.14
CA GLN A 90 19.30 7.41 -0.18
C GLN A 90 17.79 7.48 -0.47
N ILE A 91 17.29 8.64 -0.94
CA ILE A 91 15.89 8.78 -1.38
C ILE A 91 15.65 7.90 -2.61
N VAL A 92 16.52 7.97 -3.62
CA VAL A 92 16.39 7.15 -4.84
C VAL A 92 16.42 5.66 -4.51
N GLU A 93 17.33 5.23 -3.63
CA GLU A 93 17.39 3.83 -3.17
C GLU A 93 16.08 3.40 -2.48
N ALA A 94 15.53 4.26 -1.62
CA ALA A 94 14.24 3.99 -0.98
C ALA A 94 13.09 3.90 -2.00
N LEU A 95 13.05 4.79 -3.00
CA LEU A 95 12.06 4.76 -4.08
C LEU A 95 12.18 3.52 -4.97
N ASN A 96 13.39 3.02 -5.19
CA ASN A 96 13.65 1.78 -5.92
C ASN A 96 13.17 0.54 -5.16
N GLY A 97 13.17 0.58 -3.82
CA GLY A 97 12.62 -0.49 -2.97
C GLY A 97 11.08 -0.55 -2.95
N LEU A 98 10.39 0.46 -3.47
CA LEU A 98 8.92 0.48 -3.49
C LEU A 98 8.37 -0.29 -4.70
N PRO A 99 7.41 -1.22 -4.51
CA PRO A 99 6.76 -1.95 -5.60
C PRO A 99 5.70 -1.08 -6.31
N LEU A 100 6.08 0.15 -6.65
CA LEU A 100 5.25 1.18 -7.24
C LEU A 100 5.92 1.67 -8.52
N TYR A 101 5.14 2.06 -9.52
CA TYR A 101 5.66 2.74 -10.69
C TYR A 101 5.85 4.22 -10.36
N ILE A 102 7.08 4.66 -10.12
CA ILE A 102 7.39 6.04 -9.76
C ILE A 102 8.16 6.68 -10.90
N TYR A 103 7.75 7.88 -11.33
CA TYR A 103 8.37 8.59 -12.43
C TYR A 103 8.18 10.10 -12.34
N ALA A 104 9.02 10.83 -13.08
CA ALA A 104 8.82 12.24 -13.37
C ALA A 104 8.94 12.48 -14.88
N LYS A 105 8.10 13.37 -15.41
CA LYS A 105 8.14 13.83 -16.79
C LYS A 105 8.30 15.34 -16.86
N ASP A 106 8.96 15.82 -17.90
CA ASP A 106 8.96 17.23 -18.24
C ASP A 106 7.61 17.68 -18.83
N SER A 107 7.48 18.97 -19.13
CA SER A 107 6.27 19.55 -19.72
C SER A 107 5.94 19.05 -21.12
N ASN A 108 6.89 18.39 -21.80
CA ASN A 108 6.67 17.76 -23.10
C ASN A 108 6.24 16.28 -22.96
N GLY A 109 6.12 15.76 -21.74
CA GLY A 109 5.79 14.37 -21.47
C GLY A 109 6.99 13.42 -21.56
N THR A 110 8.21 13.95 -21.61
CA THR A 110 9.45 13.17 -21.66
C THR A 110 9.82 12.69 -20.26
N TYR A 111 10.05 11.39 -20.10
CA TYR A 111 10.51 10.82 -18.83
C TYR A 111 11.91 11.34 -18.46
N ALA A 112 12.00 12.07 -17.37
CA ALA A 112 13.24 12.59 -16.80
C ALA A 112 13.77 11.72 -15.65
N PHE A 113 12.88 10.97 -14.98
CA PHE A 113 13.21 10.07 -13.89
C PHE A 113 12.24 8.89 -13.86
N CYS A 114 12.71 7.72 -13.41
CA CYS A 114 11.88 6.62 -12.97
C CYS A 114 12.63 5.74 -11.97
N ASN A 115 11.88 5.08 -11.08
CA ASN A 115 12.45 4.04 -10.23
C ASN A 115 12.68 2.73 -11.00
N ASP A 116 13.41 1.79 -10.40
CA ASP A 116 13.73 0.49 -11.01
C ASP A 116 12.49 -0.30 -11.44
N HIS A 117 11.40 -0.20 -10.67
CA HIS A 117 10.16 -0.91 -10.98
C HIS A 117 9.50 -0.40 -12.27
N LYS A 118 9.40 0.92 -12.45
CA LYS A 118 8.92 1.52 -13.71
C LYS A 118 9.92 1.30 -14.85
N ASN A 119 11.22 1.34 -14.58
CA ASN A 119 12.25 1.07 -15.58
C ASN A 119 12.14 -0.36 -16.14
N PHE A 120 11.92 -1.35 -15.29
CA PHE A 120 11.72 -2.74 -15.68
C PHE A 120 10.49 -2.89 -16.59
N LEU A 121 9.36 -2.29 -16.21
CA LEU A 121 8.14 -2.30 -17.01
C LEU A 121 8.35 -1.63 -18.38
N ALA A 122 9.03 -0.49 -18.41
CA ALA A 122 9.16 0.34 -19.61
C ALA A 122 10.30 -0.06 -20.54
N ASN A 123 11.28 -0.82 -20.04
CA ASN A 123 12.56 -1.09 -20.68
C ASN A 123 13.30 0.20 -21.08
N ASN A 124 13.82 0.92 -20.07
CA ASN A 124 14.57 2.18 -20.22
C ASN A 124 13.75 3.34 -20.81
N PRO A 125 12.90 4.01 -19.99
CA PRO A 125 12.03 5.07 -20.46
C PRO A 125 12.68 6.46 -20.47
N ILE A 126 13.86 6.64 -19.88
CA ILE A 126 14.48 7.96 -19.76
C ILE A 126 14.72 8.56 -21.15
N ASN A 127 14.40 9.84 -21.31
CA ASN A 127 14.44 10.60 -22.57
C ASN A 127 13.44 10.12 -23.64
N LYS A 128 12.42 9.36 -23.25
CA LYS A 128 11.33 8.92 -24.13
C LYS A 128 9.99 9.50 -23.68
N THR A 129 9.02 9.47 -24.56
CA THR A 129 7.61 9.77 -24.28
C THR A 129 6.79 8.47 -24.24
N ASP A 130 5.52 8.51 -23.82
CA ASP A 130 4.65 7.32 -23.88
C ASP A 130 4.49 6.76 -25.31
N HIS A 131 4.69 7.56 -26.36
CA HIS A 131 4.62 7.11 -27.74
C HIS A 131 5.79 6.20 -28.14
N ASP A 132 6.93 6.29 -27.43
CA ASP A 132 8.14 5.53 -27.70
C ASP A 132 8.18 4.20 -26.91
N LEU A 133 7.16 3.94 -26.11
CA LEU A 133 7.10 2.81 -25.18
C LEU A 133 6.16 1.72 -25.68
N GLN A 134 6.29 0.54 -25.05
CA GLN A 134 5.59 -0.71 -25.40
C GLN A 134 4.06 -0.55 -25.44
N TRP A 135 3.53 0.42 -24.70
CA TRP A 135 2.12 0.75 -24.60
C TRP A 135 1.68 1.91 -25.49
N VAL A 136 2.34 2.12 -26.64
CA VAL A 136 2.00 3.17 -27.61
C VAL A 136 0.51 3.25 -27.96
N SER A 137 -0.17 2.10 -28.01
CA SER A 137 -1.63 2.01 -28.26
C SER A 137 -2.49 2.71 -27.19
N SER A 138 -1.94 2.89 -25.99
CA SER A 138 -2.59 3.53 -24.84
C SER A 138 -2.01 4.92 -24.54
N ALA A 139 -0.96 5.33 -25.24
CA ALA A 139 -0.19 6.54 -24.95
C ALA A 139 -1.05 7.81 -24.91
N GLN A 140 -1.95 7.99 -25.87
CA GLN A 140 -2.79 9.20 -25.94
C GLN A 140 -3.62 9.42 -24.67
N LYS A 141 -4.15 8.34 -24.08
CA LYS A 141 -4.94 8.45 -22.85
C LYS A 141 -4.08 8.90 -21.67
N LEU A 142 -2.85 8.39 -21.58
CA LEU A 142 -1.89 8.77 -20.54
C LEU A 142 -1.47 10.24 -20.69
N ILE A 143 -1.19 10.66 -21.92
CA ILE A 143 -0.82 12.05 -22.25
C ILE A 143 -1.95 13.02 -21.91
N ASN A 144 -3.20 12.67 -22.24
CA ASN A 144 -4.35 13.51 -21.87
C ASN A 144 -4.49 13.66 -20.34
N ASN A 145 -4.24 12.59 -19.58
CA ASN A 145 -4.22 12.67 -18.13
C ASN A 145 -3.08 13.56 -17.61
N ASP A 146 -1.89 13.43 -18.20
CA ASP A 146 -0.72 14.27 -17.87
C ASP A 146 -1.01 15.76 -18.11
N GLN A 147 -1.56 16.09 -19.28
CA GLN A 147 -1.97 17.44 -19.67
C GLN A 147 -3.02 18.00 -18.71
N PHE A 148 -4.06 17.22 -18.42
CA PHE A 148 -5.10 17.64 -17.46
C PHE A 148 -4.52 17.95 -16.08
N THR A 149 -3.58 17.14 -15.59
CA THR A 149 -2.88 17.41 -14.33
C THR A 149 -2.06 18.69 -14.39
N LEU A 150 -1.28 18.90 -15.46
CA LEU A 150 -0.45 20.10 -15.63
C LEU A 150 -1.30 21.37 -15.78
N GLU A 151 -2.40 21.33 -16.55
CA GLU A 151 -3.31 22.46 -16.75
C GLU A 151 -4.08 22.81 -15.46
N SER A 152 -4.54 21.80 -14.73
CA SER A 152 -5.27 22.02 -13.48
C SER A 152 -4.39 22.47 -12.31
N MET A 153 -3.06 22.38 -12.43
CA MET A 153 -2.08 22.72 -11.40
C MET A 153 -2.42 22.12 -10.02
N SER A 154 -3.01 20.93 -10.02
CA SER A 154 -3.47 20.25 -8.82
C SER A 154 -3.29 18.74 -8.95
N GLN A 155 -3.18 18.05 -7.81
CA GLN A 155 -3.06 16.60 -7.78
C GLN A 155 -4.32 15.92 -8.34
N GLN A 156 -4.11 14.95 -9.22
CA GLN A 156 -5.18 14.19 -9.88
C GLN A 156 -5.02 12.69 -9.66
N TYR A 157 -6.15 12.00 -9.78
CA TYR A 157 -6.26 10.55 -9.60
C TYR A 157 -6.88 9.93 -10.85
N PHE A 158 -6.27 8.87 -11.36
CA PHE A 158 -6.73 8.18 -12.56
C PHE A 158 -6.70 6.68 -12.39
N ILE A 159 -7.63 6.01 -13.09
CA ILE A 159 -7.49 4.59 -13.40
C ILE A 159 -6.90 4.51 -14.81
N GLU A 160 -5.67 4.04 -14.89
CA GLU A 160 -4.92 3.96 -16.14
C GLU A 160 -4.79 2.51 -16.58
N GLN A 161 -4.90 2.31 -17.89
CA GLN A 161 -4.76 1.02 -18.52
C GLN A 161 -3.72 1.13 -19.62
N ILE A 162 -2.75 0.24 -19.59
CA ILE A 162 -1.73 0.12 -20.62
C ILE A 162 -1.79 -1.29 -21.20
N ASN A 163 -1.57 -1.40 -22.50
CA ASN A 163 -1.48 -2.67 -23.19
C ASN A 163 -0.02 -2.97 -23.54
N ILE A 164 0.50 -4.11 -23.08
CA ILE A 164 1.84 -4.60 -23.38
C ILE A 164 1.70 -6.05 -23.84
N ASP A 165 2.11 -6.38 -25.06
CA ASP A 165 2.05 -7.75 -25.62
C ASP A 165 0.67 -8.44 -25.43
N ASN A 166 -0.41 -7.71 -25.71
CA ASN A 166 -1.82 -8.12 -25.52
C ASN A 166 -2.24 -8.36 -24.06
N LYS A 167 -1.41 -7.97 -23.09
CA LYS A 167 -1.77 -7.96 -21.68
C LYS A 167 -2.17 -6.55 -21.25
N ILE A 168 -3.35 -6.45 -20.64
CA ILE A 168 -3.82 -5.19 -20.04
C ILE A 168 -3.29 -5.11 -18.60
N ILE A 169 -2.55 -4.06 -18.32
CA ILE A 169 -2.14 -3.70 -16.95
C ILE A 169 -2.99 -2.52 -16.52
N SER A 170 -3.77 -2.70 -15.45
CA SER A 170 -4.61 -1.67 -14.85
C SER A 170 -3.98 -1.14 -13.57
N SER A 171 -3.87 0.17 -13.43
CA SER A 171 -3.24 0.83 -12.29
C SER A 171 -4.08 1.99 -11.77
N ILE A 172 -4.00 2.23 -10.46
CA ILE A 172 -4.40 3.52 -9.89
C ILE A 172 -3.18 4.43 -9.94
N SER A 173 -3.31 5.58 -10.59
CA SER A 173 -2.26 6.57 -10.75
C SER A 173 -2.61 7.84 -10.00
N ILE A 174 -1.65 8.36 -9.26
CA ILE A 174 -1.65 9.68 -8.64
C ILE A 174 -0.64 10.51 -9.41
N LYS A 175 -1.07 11.69 -9.87
CA LYS A 175 -0.23 12.62 -10.62
C LYS A 175 -0.25 13.98 -9.97
N THR A 176 0.92 14.56 -9.76
CA THR A 176 1.09 15.85 -9.09
C THR A 176 1.97 16.76 -9.95
N PRO A 177 1.50 17.97 -10.31
CA PRO A 177 2.31 18.95 -11.01
C PRO A 177 3.13 19.78 -10.02
N GLU A 178 4.39 20.07 -10.36
CA GLU A 178 5.26 21.00 -9.61
C GLU A 178 6.19 21.70 -10.60
N ASN A 179 6.14 23.02 -10.70
CA ASN A 179 6.98 23.83 -11.60
C ASN A 179 7.08 23.30 -13.05
N GLN A 180 5.94 22.89 -13.64
CA GLN A 180 5.83 22.30 -14.98
C GLN A 180 6.46 20.90 -15.14
N ILE A 181 6.93 20.29 -14.06
CA ILE A 181 7.31 18.88 -13.99
C ILE A 181 6.10 18.10 -13.47
N LEU A 182 5.82 16.96 -14.11
CA LEU A 182 4.80 16.04 -13.66
C LEU A 182 5.44 14.91 -12.87
N PHE A 183 5.03 14.74 -11.62
CA PHE A 183 5.37 13.59 -10.80
C PHE A 183 4.24 12.56 -10.84
N GLY A 184 4.58 11.31 -11.14
CA GLY A 184 3.63 10.21 -11.23
C GLY A 184 3.99 9.07 -10.28
N LEU A 185 2.98 8.55 -9.60
CA LEU A 185 3.04 7.32 -8.81
C LEU A 185 1.87 6.45 -9.22
N SER A 186 2.12 5.22 -9.63
CA SER A 186 1.06 4.28 -10.01
C SER A 186 1.24 2.95 -9.30
N ILE A 187 0.12 2.36 -8.87
CA ILE A 187 0.08 1.05 -8.25
C ILE A 187 -0.72 0.10 -9.13
N GLU A 188 -0.11 -1.04 -9.50
CA GLU A 188 -0.78 -2.06 -10.29
C GLU A 188 -1.86 -2.77 -9.45
N LEU A 189 -3.10 -2.74 -9.95
CA LEU A 189 -4.24 -3.31 -9.27
C LEU A 189 -4.13 -4.82 -9.09
N ASN A 190 -3.60 -5.53 -10.08
CA ASN A 190 -3.40 -6.98 -10.01
C ASN A 190 -2.39 -7.35 -8.93
N HIS A 191 -1.31 -6.56 -8.77
CA HIS A 191 -0.31 -6.79 -7.74
C HIS A 191 -0.89 -6.59 -6.33
N ILE A 192 -1.62 -5.48 -6.10
CA ILE A 192 -2.33 -5.25 -4.83
C ILE A 192 -3.29 -6.41 -4.54
N HIS A 193 -4.07 -6.81 -5.53
CA HIS A 193 -5.03 -7.90 -5.39
C HIS A 193 -4.34 -9.20 -4.99
N GLN A 194 -3.27 -9.61 -5.68
CA GLN A 194 -2.48 -10.79 -5.32
C GLN A 194 -1.97 -10.73 -3.88
N LYS A 195 -1.42 -9.59 -3.45
CA LYS A 195 -0.91 -9.43 -2.08
C LYS A 195 -2.02 -9.47 -1.03
N MET A 196 -3.19 -8.89 -1.33
CA MET A 196 -4.38 -8.99 -0.48
C MET A 196 -4.86 -10.43 -0.35
N LEU A 197 -4.79 -11.20 -1.44
CA LEU A 197 -5.11 -12.63 -1.43
C LEU A 197 -4.08 -13.44 -0.61
N GLU A 198 -2.78 -13.23 -0.82
CA GLU A 198 -1.70 -13.85 -0.03
C GLU A 198 -1.87 -13.58 1.47
N TYR A 199 -2.14 -12.33 1.86
CA TYR A 199 -2.38 -11.96 3.26
C TYR A 199 -3.62 -12.66 3.82
N SER A 200 -4.66 -12.83 2.98
CA SER A 200 -5.86 -13.57 3.35
C SER A 200 -5.69 -15.10 3.35
N ASN A 201 -4.65 -15.62 2.68
CA ASN A 201 -4.33 -17.05 2.57
C ASN A 201 -3.63 -17.65 3.80
N ASN A 202 -3.55 -16.91 4.91
CA ASN A 202 -3.61 -17.54 6.25
C ASN A 202 -4.96 -18.25 6.51
N ILE A 203 -5.90 -18.19 5.55
CA ILE A 203 -6.99 -19.16 5.36
C ILE A 203 -6.65 -19.95 4.09
N ILE A 204 -6.19 -21.19 4.27
CA ILE A 204 -5.81 -22.13 3.21
C ILE A 204 -6.89 -22.18 2.12
N ILE A 205 -6.58 -21.65 0.94
CA ILE A 205 -7.19 -22.10 -0.31
C ILE A 205 -6.07 -22.80 -1.06
N GLY A 206 -6.21 -24.13 -1.17
CA GLY A 206 -5.19 -24.99 -1.73
C GLY A 206 -4.73 -24.48 -3.10
N ASP A 207 -3.42 -24.60 -3.29
CA ASP A 207 -2.68 -24.52 -4.54
C ASP A 207 -3.55 -25.01 -5.71
N ASN A 208 -4.04 -24.09 -6.54
CA ASN A 208 -4.84 -24.41 -7.71
C ASN A 208 -4.51 -23.42 -8.81
N SER A 209 -3.23 -23.44 -9.21
CA SER A 209 -2.65 -22.64 -10.29
C SER A 209 -3.16 -22.97 -11.70
N ASP A 210 -4.28 -23.69 -11.86
CA ASP A 210 -4.80 -24.10 -13.19
C ASP A 210 -6.34 -24.18 -13.29
N ILE A 211 -7.08 -23.39 -12.50
CA ILE A 211 -8.55 -23.32 -12.68
C ILE A 211 -8.88 -22.49 -13.92
N LYS A 212 -9.15 -23.17 -15.05
CA LYS A 212 -9.62 -22.52 -16.29
C LYS A 212 -11.15 -22.46 -16.34
N PHE A 213 -11.69 -21.27 -16.57
CA PHE A 213 -13.11 -21.05 -16.86
C PHE A 213 -13.33 -20.88 -18.36
N SER A 214 -14.43 -21.43 -18.85
CA SER A 214 -14.96 -21.15 -20.18
C SER A 214 -15.60 -19.77 -20.23
N THR A 215 -15.76 -19.21 -21.43
CA THR A 215 -16.45 -17.93 -21.65
C THR A 215 -17.85 -17.92 -21.04
N GLY A 216 -18.61 -19.02 -21.20
CA GLY A 216 -19.95 -19.13 -20.63
C GLY A 216 -19.96 -19.19 -19.09
N GLU A 217 -18.94 -19.77 -18.47
CA GLU A 217 -18.77 -19.73 -17.01
C GLU A 217 -18.40 -18.32 -16.55
N MET A 218 -17.53 -17.62 -17.28
CA MET A 218 -17.14 -16.23 -17.00
C MET A 218 -18.32 -15.26 -17.08
N GLU A 219 -19.15 -15.35 -18.12
CA GLU A 219 -20.37 -14.54 -18.23
C GLU A 219 -21.32 -14.78 -17.05
N CYS A 220 -21.55 -16.05 -16.69
CA CYS A 220 -22.41 -16.39 -15.54
C CYS A 220 -21.82 -15.87 -14.22
N MET A 221 -20.49 -15.90 -14.11
CA MET A 221 -19.74 -15.42 -12.95
C MET A 221 -19.92 -13.92 -12.75
N TYR A 222 -19.75 -13.12 -13.82
CA TYR A 222 -19.98 -11.67 -13.83
C TYR A 222 -21.34 -11.32 -13.25
N TRP A 223 -22.42 -11.86 -13.83
CA TRP A 223 -23.77 -11.49 -13.42
C TRP A 223 -24.14 -12.05 -12.03
N SER A 224 -23.51 -13.15 -11.61
CA SER A 224 -23.69 -13.68 -10.25
C SER A 224 -23.07 -12.76 -9.19
N VAL A 225 -21.95 -12.09 -9.51
CA VAL A 225 -21.34 -11.08 -8.61
C VAL A 225 -22.22 -9.84 -8.52
N GLU A 226 -22.83 -9.42 -9.63
CA GLU A 226 -23.81 -8.34 -9.69
C GLU A 226 -25.16 -8.67 -9.00
N GLY A 227 -25.25 -9.82 -8.31
CA GLY A 227 -26.41 -10.23 -7.53
C GLY A 227 -27.59 -10.75 -8.37
N LYS A 228 -27.40 -11.02 -9.66
CA LYS A 228 -28.46 -11.56 -10.52
C LYS A 228 -28.74 -13.03 -10.20
N SER A 229 -30.02 -13.39 -10.16
CA SER A 229 -30.47 -14.77 -10.05
C SER A 229 -30.26 -15.54 -11.36
N ALA A 230 -30.21 -16.87 -11.31
CA ALA A 230 -30.06 -17.70 -12.52
C ALA A 230 -31.15 -17.45 -13.58
N ALA A 231 -32.35 -17.03 -13.17
CA ALA A 231 -33.43 -16.66 -14.08
C ALA A 231 -33.16 -15.33 -14.79
N GLU A 232 -32.67 -14.32 -14.05
CA GLU A 232 -32.29 -13.03 -14.64
C GLU A 232 -31.09 -13.19 -15.57
N ILE A 233 -30.09 -13.96 -15.17
CA ILE A 233 -28.91 -14.27 -15.98
C ILE A 233 -29.32 -14.97 -17.28
N ALA A 234 -30.27 -15.90 -17.22
CA ALA A 234 -30.80 -16.60 -18.39
C ALA A 234 -31.40 -15.62 -19.41
N THR A 235 -32.17 -14.64 -18.92
CA THR A 235 -32.71 -13.56 -19.75
C THR A 235 -31.60 -12.68 -20.32
N ILE A 236 -30.61 -12.30 -19.53
CA ILE A 236 -29.52 -11.41 -19.95
C ILE A 236 -28.62 -12.05 -21.02
N ILE A 237 -28.21 -13.31 -20.81
CA ILE A 237 -27.29 -14.04 -21.71
C ILE A 237 -28.06 -14.71 -22.88
N ASN A 238 -29.40 -14.61 -22.89
CA ASN A 238 -30.27 -15.30 -23.85
C ASN A 238 -29.99 -16.81 -23.93
N LYS A 239 -29.91 -17.46 -22.76
CA LYS A 239 -29.71 -18.91 -22.62
C LYS A 239 -30.78 -19.49 -21.71
N SER A 240 -30.98 -20.81 -21.75
CA SER A 240 -31.94 -21.45 -20.85
C SER A 240 -31.48 -21.35 -19.39
N LYS A 241 -32.42 -21.20 -18.44
CA LYS A 241 -32.13 -21.24 -17.00
C LYS A 241 -31.33 -22.49 -16.61
N LYS A 242 -31.63 -23.65 -17.21
CA LYS A 242 -30.89 -24.90 -16.98
C LYS A 242 -29.43 -24.79 -17.41
N THR A 243 -29.14 -24.11 -18.52
CA THR A 243 -27.77 -23.86 -18.99
C THR A 243 -26.99 -22.98 -18.02
N ILE A 244 -27.64 -21.94 -17.49
CA ILE A 244 -27.03 -21.06 -16.48
C ILE A 244 -26.74 -21.82 -15.18
N GLU A 245 -27.71 -22.59 -14.68
CA GLU A 245 -27.54 -23.42 -13.48
C GLU A 245 -26.41 -24.45 -13.65
N TRP A 246 -26.28 -25.03 -14.84
CA TRP A 246 -25.19 -25.92 -15.17
C TRP A 246 -23.83 -25.21 -15.10
N ASN A 247 -23.68 -24.03 -15.74
CA ASN A 247 -22.46 -23.22 -15.67
C ASN A 247 -22.11 -22.85 -14.23
N ILE A 248 -23.07 -22.34 -13.44
CA ILE A 248 -22.87 -22.00 -12.03
C ILE A 248 -22.41 -23.24 -11.23
N ASN A 249 -22.95 -24.42 -11.53
CA ASN A 249 -22.54 -25.64 -10.86
C ASN A 249 -21.10 -26.07 -11.25
N GLN A 250 -20.68 -25.87 -12.50
CA GLN A 250 -19.30 -26.10 -12.90
C GLN A 250 -18.34 -25.15 -12.18
N ILE A 251 -18.70 -23.86 -12.08
CA ILE A 251 -17.92 -22.87 -11.33
C ILE A 251 -17.78 -23.29 -9.86
N ARG A 252 -18.87 -23.74 -9.23
CA ARG A 252 -18.86 -24.25 -7.85
C ARG A 252 -17.92 -25.44 -7.66
N LYS A 253 -17.92 -26.39 -8.61
CA LYS A 253 -17.01 -27.55 -8.57
C LYS A 253 -15.55 -27.11 -8.71
N LYS A 254 -15.26 -26.25 -9.69
CA LYS A 254 -13.93 -25.71 -9.94
C LYS A 254 -13.37 -24.93 -8.74
N LEU A 255 -14.22 -24.17 -8.06
CA LEU A 255 -13.86 -23.39 -6.87
C LEU A 255 -14.02 -24.15 -5.54
N ASN A 256 -14.34 -25.46 -5.59
CA ASN A 256 -14.65 -26.28 -4.42
C ASN A 256 -15.60 -25.60 -3.41
N CYS A 257 -16.67 -24.99 -3.93
CA CYS A 257 -17.57 -24.13 -3.18
C CYS A 257 -19.01 -24.63 -3.23
N GLN A 258 -19.52 -25.11 -2.09
CA GLN A 258 -20.87 -25.71 -2.02
C GLN A 258 -22.01 -24.71 -1.76
N ARG A 259 -21.72 -23.52 -1.23
CA ARG A 259 -22.74 -22.52 -0.88
C ARG A 259 -22.70 -21.33 -1.84
N THR A 260 -23.86 -20.89 -2.32
CA THR A 260 -24.00 -19.72 -3.21
C THR A 260 -23.42 -18.44 -2.58
N SER A 261 -23.59 -18.24 -1.28
CA SER A 261 -23.02 -17.09 -0.56
C SER A 261 -21.49 -17.13 -0.50
N LYS A 262 -20.91 -18.32 -0.30
CA LYS A 262 -19.44 -18.52 -0.35
C LYS A 262 -18.93 -18.34 -1.79
N LEU A 263 -19.72 -18.72 -2.80
CA LEU A 263 -19.37 -18.50 -4.20
C LEU A 263 -19.35 -17.00 -4.50
N ALA A 264 -20.42 -16.26 -4.19
CA ALA A 264 -20.47 -14.80 -4.39
C ALA A 264 -19.33 -14.08 -3.67
N TYR A 265 -19.02 -14.48 -2.43
CA TYR A 265 -17.89 -13.98 -1.67
C TYR A 265 -16.55 -14.27 -2.37
N MET A 266 -16.32 -15.50 -2.81
CA MET A 266 -15.11 -15.87 -3.54
C MET A 266 -15.00 -15.11 -4.88
N LEU A 267 -16.08 -14.97 -5.62
CA LEU A 267 -16.06 -14.28 -6.90
C LEU A 267 -15.78 -12.77 -6.75
N GLY A 268 -16.43 -12.10 -5.80
CA GLY A 268 -16.14 -10.71 -5.46
C GLY A 268 -14.73 -10.51 -4.89
N ARG A 269 -14.24 -11.48 -4.10
CA ARG A 269 -12.91 -11.41 -3.47
C ARG A 269 -11.76 -11.74 -4.42
N TYR A 270 -11.95 -12.58 -5.43
CA TYR A 270 -10.86 -13.10 -6.27
C TYR A 270 -10.90 -12.62 -7.73
N HIS A 271 -12.05 -12.18 -8.25
CA HIS A 271 -12.25 -12.01 -9.70
C HIS A 271 -12.89 -10.67 -10.12
N ALA A 272 -12.97 -9.68 -9.23
CA ALA A 272 -13.53 -8.36 -9.56
C ALA A 272 -12.85 -7.66 -10.76
N HIS A 273 -11.59 -7.99 -11.06
CA HIS A 273 -10.85 -7.46 -12.21
C HIS A 273 -11.18 -8.15 -13.54
N LEU A 274 -11.55 -9.44 -13.53
CA LEU A 274 -11.93 -10.20 -14.74
C LEU A 274 -13.31 -9.80 -15.27
N ILE A 275 -14.12 -9.16 -14.43
CA ILE A 275 -15.45 -8.63 -14.75
C ILE A 275 -15.37 -7.56 -15.86
N ASN A 276 -14.21 -6.91 -16.04
CA ASN A 276 -13.99 -5.90 -17.07
C ASN A 276 -13.58 -6.44 -18.45
N GLU A 277 -13.30 -7.75 -18.58
CA GLU A 277 -12.91 -8.38 -19.86
C GLU A 277 -14.12 -8.87 -20.68
N VAL A 278 -15.34 -8.79 -20.13
CA VAL A 278 -16.57 -9.09 -20.85
C VAL A 278 -17.11 -7.78 -21.47
N LYS A 279 -16.54 -7.38 -22.60
CA LYS A 279 -17.13 -6.39 -23.51
C LYS A 279 -16.94 -6.84 -24.95
#